data_AF-A0A7S2P469-F1
#
_entry.id   AF-A0A7S2P469-F1
#
_cell.length_a   1.000
_cell.length_b   1.000
_cell.length_c   1.000
_cell.angle_alpha   90.00
_cell.angle_beta   90.00
_cell.angle_gamma   90.00
#
_symmetry.space_group_name_H-M   'P 1'
#
loop_
_entity.id
_entity.type
_entity.pdbx_description
1 polymer ?
#
loop_
_entity_poly.entity_id
_entity_poly.type
_entity_poly.pdbx_seq_one_letter_code
_entity_poly.pdbx_strand_id
1 'polypeptide(L)'
;MVEFYDNKGQVRSSVIRSITSLDGFDGSLEDTLLLHHGIDLVEHDALLSAWRGKVKYDLVRPTTVIRQWGNDEIDTFGGDFSETESKVIKAKDFEAVIRVMPHSEYPSGSASICKAYADFARAYTEGVGLDEPVVKKPWDIPDMKAIRLQCGESRLWGGMHFPASIPAGYKIVEGMGKLGYDRIKEIGNGSNFTSKWQKGIGRRRPNNSLCGQRTDSNNAAIEEKARAAPAEVSSSEQIYLRSSLQVYLMSALVWFCF
;
A
#
# COMPACT_ATOMS: atom_id res chain seq x y z
N MET A 1 18.29 0.02 4.11
CA MET A 1 17.15 0.85 4.60
C MET A 1 16.38 1.53 3.47
N VAL A 2 17.04 2.28 2.57
CA VAL A 2 16.37 2.99 1.47
C VAL A 2 15.49 2.06 0.62
N GLU A 3 16.02 0.91 0.20
CA GLU A 3 15.28 -0.09 -0.60
C GLU A 3 14.03 -0.62 0.12
N PHE A 4 14.14 -0.91 1.42
CA PHE A 4 13.00 -1.38 2.21
C PHE A 4 11.87 -0.36 2.22
N TYR A 5 12.20 0.91 2.46
CA TYR A 5 11.20 1.98 2.50
C TYR A 5 10.72 2.42 1.11
N ASP A 6 11.49 2.17 0.05
CA ASP A 6 11.05 2.37 -1.33
C ASP A 6 9.98 1.34 -1.72
N ASN A 7 10.19 0.07 -1.35
CA ASN A 7 9.23 -1.01 -1.56
C ASN A 7 8.04 -0.95 -0.57
N LYS A 8 6.96 -0.29 -0.99
CA LYS A 8 5.75 -0.12 -0.17
C LYS A 8 5.07 -1.43 0.19
N GLY A 9 5.12 -2.43 -0.69
CA GLY A 9 4.63 -3.78 -0.41
C GLY A 9 5.34 -4.42 0.79
N GLN A 10 6.66 -4.24 0.91
CA GLN A 10 7.42 -4.73 2.07
C GLN A 10 7.12 -3.96 3.34
N VAL A 11 7.00 -2.62 3.29
CA VAL A 11 6.63 -1.80 4.45
C VAL A 11 5.25 -2.21 4.96
N ARG A 12 4.25 -2.22 4.07
CA ARG A 12 2.87 -2.62 4.35
C ARG A 12 2.80 -4.01 4.97
N SER A 13 3.43 -5.00 4.33
CA SER A 13 3.43 -6.38 4.81
C SER A 13 4.09 -6.49 6.19
N SER A 14 5.13 -5.69 6.46
CA SER A 14 5.80 -5.69 7.77
C SER A 14 4.91 -5.10 8.86
N VAL A 15 4.18 -4.02 8.58
CA VAL A 15 3.20 -3.42 9.51
C VAL A 15 2.06 -4.39 9.81
N ILE A 16 1.42 -4.95 8.77
CA ILE A 16 0.34 -5.93 8.95
C ILE A 16 0.85 -7.13 9.76
N ARG A 17 2.01 -7.69 9.38
CA ARG A 17 2.59 -8.82 10.09
C ARG A 17 2.85 -8.50 11.56
N SER A 18 3.34 -7.30 11.87
CA SER A 18 3.58 -6.89 13.26
C SER A 18 2.28 -6.88 14.08
N ILE A 19 1.17 -6.38 13.54
CA ILE A 19 -0.16 -6.40 14.20
C ILE A 19 -0.66 -7.83 14.37
N THR A 20 -0.67 -8.63 13.30
CA THR A 20 -1.16 -10.02 13.33
C THR A 20 -0.33 -10.95 14.22
N SER A 21 0.86 -10.51 14.64
CA SER A 21 1.74 -11.26 15.54
C SER A 21 1.63 -10.85 17.01
N LEU A 22 0.80 -9.84 17.32
CA LEU A 22 0.55 -9.43 18.69
C LEU A 22 -0.27 -10.48 19.44
N ASP A 23 0.03 -10.64 20.73
CA ASP A 23 -0.81 -11.44 21.60
C ASP A 23 -2.20 -10.79 21.72
N GLY A 24 -3.25 -11.61 21.71
CA GLY A 24 -4.64 -11.13 21.72
C GLY A 24 -5.22 -10.75 20.35
N PHE A 25 -4.47 -10.75 19.25
CA PHE A 25 -5.06 -10.57 17.92
C PHE A 25 -5.98 -11.76 17.60
N ASP A 26 -7.29 -11.51 17.38
CA ASP A 26 -8.29 -12.58 17.25
C ASP A 26 -8.04 -13.50 16.05
N GLY A 27 -7.55 -12.93 14.95
CA GLY A 27 -7.22 -13.66 13.72
C GLY A 27 -8.44 -14.23 13.00
N SER A 28 -9.66 -13.72 13.27
CA SER A 28 -10.81 -14.02 12.43
C SER A 28 -10.58 -13.56 11.00
N LEU A 29 -11.30 -14.20 10.07
CA LEU A 29 -11.31 -13.78 8.67
C LEU A 29 -11.75 -12.32 8.56
N GLU A 30 -12.74 -11.91 9.34
CA GLU A 30 -13.25 -10.54 9.36
C GLU A 30 -12.20 -9.53 9.82
N ASP A 31 -11.56 -9.75 10.97
CA ASP A 31 -10.52 -8.82 11.45
C ASP A 31 -9.36 -8.73 10.47
N THR A 32 -8.98 -9.85 9.86
CA THR A 32 -7.94 -9.88 8.84
C THR A 32 -8.35 -9.06 7.61
N LEU A 33 -9.59 -9.20 7.14
CA LEU A 33 -10.12 -8.45 6.01
C LEU A 33 -10.25 -6.96 6.33
N LEU A 34 -10.76 -6.59 7.51
CA LEU A 34 -10.90 -5.20 7.93
C LEU A 34 -9.53 -4.52 8.12
N LEU A 35 -8.56 -5.23 8.69
CA LEU A 35 -7.18 -4.75 8.79
C LEU A 35 -6.58 -4.48 7.40
N HIS A 36 -6.71 -5.43 6.47
CA HIS A 36 -6.21 -5.27 5.10
C HIS A 36 -6.93 -4.16 4.33
N HIS A 37 -8.25 -4.08 4.46
CA HIS A 37 -9.05 -3.07 3.79
C HIS A 37 -8.77 -1.66 4.32
N GLY A 38 -8.64 -1.50 5.64
CA GLY A 38 -8.34 -0.22 6.25
C GLY A 38 -6.96 0.31 5.87
N ILE A 39 -5.95 -0.56 5.82
CA ILE A 39 -4.61 -0.15 5.39
C ILE A 39 -4.56 0.18 3.90
N ASP A 40 -5.32 -0.54 3.05
CA ASP A 40 -5.50 -0.21 1.62
C ASP A 40 -6.16 1.17 1.44
N LEU A 41 -7.22 1.43 2.21
CA LEU A 41 -7.98 2.68 2.14
C LEU A 41 -7.08 3.89 2.45
N VAL A 42 -6.37 3.85 3.57
CA VAL A 42 -5.52 4.98 3.97
C VAL A 42 -4.30 5.15 3.06
N GLU A 43 -3.77 4.09 2.47
CA GLU A 43 -2.71 4.17 1.46
C GLU A 43 -3.19 4.89 0.20
N HIS A 44 -4.36 4.47 -0.30
CA HIS A 44 -4.96 5.04 -1.48
C HIS A 44 -5.25 6.53 -1.31
N ASP A 45 -5.89 6.91 -0.21
CA ASP A 45 -6.25 8.32 0.06
C ASP A 45 -5.01 9.18 0.33
N ALA A 46 -3.97 8.61 0.94
CA ALA A 46 -2.69 9.28 1.12
C ALA A 46 -2.02 9.57 -0.23
N LEU A 47 -2.09 8.61 -1.17
CA LEU A 47 -1.57 8.78 -2.51
C LEU A 47 -2.35 9.85 -3.28
N LEU A 48 -3.69 9.83 -3.24
CA LEU A 48 -4.52 10.86 -3.87
C LEU A 48 -4.19 12.27 -3.33
N SER A 49 -4.06 12.40 -2.02
CA SER A 49 -3.72 13.67 -1.36
C SER A 49 -2.34 14.16 -1.78
N ALA A 50 -1.34 13.27 -1.82
CA ALA A 50 -0.01 13.59 -2.29
C ALA A 50 0.00 13.96 -3.78
N TRP A 51 -0.74 13.22 -4.60
CA TRP A 51 -0.82 13.44 -6.05
C TRP A 51 -1.44 14.79 -6.39
N ARG A 52 -2.50 15.19 -5.67
CA ARG A 52 -3.08 16.54 -5.79
C ARG A 52 -2.03 17.62 -5.53
N GLY A 53 -1.20 17.46 -4.50
CA GLY A 53 -0.08 18.36 -4.23
C GLY A 53 0.95 18.36 -5.37
N LYS A 54 1.33 17.17 -5.84
CA LYS A 54 2.28 16.97 -6.93
C LYS A 54 1.87 17.68 -8.21
N VAL A 55 0.62 17.55 -8.62
CA VAL A 55 0.07 18.24 -9.80
C VAL A 55 0.00 19.75 -9.56
N LYS A 56 -0.38 20.18 -8.35
CA LYS A 56 -0.52 21.62 -8.04
C LYS A 56 0.81 22.37 -8.11
N TYR A 57 1.88 21.79 -7.56
CA TYR A 57 3.15 22.50 -7.40
C TYR A 57 4.17 22.19 -8.50
N ASP A 58 4.07 21.01 -9.13
CA ASP A 58 4.93 20.57 -10.24
C ASP A 58 6.44 20.86 -10.04
N LEU A 59 6.93 20.62 -8.82
CA LEU A 59 8.30 20.96 -8.46
C LEU A 59 9.32 19.94 -8.97
N VAL A 60 10.49 20.48 -9.33
CA VAL A 60 11.68 19.77 -9.81
C VAL A 60 12.29 18.86 -8.73
N ARG A 61 12.94 17.77 -9.16
CA ARG A 61 13.61 16.79 -8.29
C ARG A 61 15.04 17.21 -7.91
N PRO A 62 15.59 16.72 -6.79
CA PRO A 62 16.98 17.01 -6.40
C PRO A 62 18.00 16.63 -7.47
N THR A 63 17.82 15.49 -8.14
CA THR A 63 18.71 15.03 -9.21
C THR A 63 18.85 16.05 -10.34
N THR A 64 17.75 16.65 -10.78
CA THR A 64 17.77 17.69 -11.81
C THR A 64 18.50 18.94 -11.34
N VAL A 65 18.25 19.38 -10.10
CA VAL A 65 18.88 20.59 -9.54
C VAL A 65 20.39 20.40 -9.37
N ILE A 66 20.82 19.28 -8.78
CA ILE A 66 22.24 18.99 -8.54
C ILE A 66 22.98 18.89 -9.88
N ARG A 67 22.41 18.22 -10.89
CA ARG A 67 23.06 18.12 -12.20
C ARG A 67 23.24 19.45 -12.92
N GLN A 68 22.42 20.45 -12.61
CA GLN A 68 22.58 21.80 -13.17
C GLN A 68 23.84 22.52 -12.66
N TRP A 69 24.46 22.06 -11.57
CA TRP A 69 25.74 22.58 -11.11
C TRP A 69 26.92 22.14 -12.00
N GLY A 70 26.68 21.26 -12.97
CA GLY A 70 27.61 21.00 -14.06
C GLY A 70 28.89 20.30 -13.61
N ASN A 71 30.02 21.01 -13.68
CA ASN A 71 31.34 20.47 -13.35
C ASN A 71 31.74 20.69 -11.88
N ASP A 72 30.89 21.32 -11.07
CA ASP A 72 31.13 21.46 -9.64
C ASP A 72 31.32 20.07 -9.00
N GLU A 73 32.27 19.96 -8.09
CA GLU A 73 32.59 18.72 -7.40
C GLU A 73 31.72 18.59 -6.14
N ILE A 74 31.16 17.39 -5.95
CA ILE A 74 30.35 17.04 -4.78
C ILE A 74 30.87 15.74 -4.18
N ASP A 75 30.88 15.66 -2.85
CA ASP A 75 31.23 14.45 -2.11
C ASP A 75 29.95 13.68 -1.76
N THR A 76 29.76 12.50 -2.37
CA THR A 76 28.48 11.78 -2.34
C THR A 76 28.64 10.29 -2.64
N PHE A 77 27.53 9.55 -2.72
CA PHE A 77 27.54 8.15 -3.12
C PHE A 77 27.97 7.99 -4.58
N GLY A 78 29.00 7.17 -4.82
CA GLY A 78 29.58 6.99 -6.16
C GLY A 78 28.86 5.99 -7.07
N GLY A 79 27.74 5.39 -6.62
CA GLY A 79 26.95 4.45 -7.42
C GLY A 79 27.27 2.96 -7.21
N ASP A 80 28.34 2.63 -6.50
CA ASP A 80 28.73 1.25 -6.19
C ASP A 80 28.37 0.89 -4.74
N PHE A 81 27.42 -0.04 -4.57
CA PHE A 81 26.98 -0.49 -3.25
C PHE A 81 27.98 -1.38 -2.51
N SER A 82 29.06 -1.82 -3.17
CA SER A 82 30.17 -2.53 -2.51
C SER A 82 31.11 -1.57 -1.77
N GLU A 83 31.00 -0.27 -2.03
CA GLU A 83 31.79 0.77 -1.39
C GLU A 83 30.99 1.47 -0.29
N THR A 84 31.66 1.75 0.83
CA THR A 84 31.07 2.41 2.00
C THR A 84 31.44 3.88 2.11
N GLU A 85 32.52 4.28 1.45
CA GLU A 85 33.03 5.64 1.48
C GLU A 85 32.36 6.50 0.43
N SER A 86 32.22 7.79 0.73
CA SER A 86 31.80 8.77 -0.26
C SER A 86 32.89 8.99 -1.31
N LYS A 87 32.46 9.45 -2.48
CA LYS A 87 33.31 9.77 -3.62
C LYS A 87 33.05 11.19 -4.08
N VAL A 88 34.14 11.86 -4.42
CA VAL A 88 34.09 13.15 -5.13
C VAL A 88 33.76 12.88 -6.60
N ILE A 89 32.61 13.37 -7.05
CA ILE A 89 32.16 13.29 -8.44
C ILE A 89 31.75 14.68 -8.94
N LYS A 90 31.61 14.82 -10.26
CA LYS A 90 31.00 16.04 -10.82
C LYS A 90 29.49 16.00 -10.61
N ALA A 91 28.90 17.13 -10.30
CA ALA A 91 27.47 17.22 -10.00
C ALA A 91 26.58 16.76 -11.16
N LYS A 92 26.99 16.97 -12.41
CA LYS A 92 26.30 16.45 -13.61
C LYS A 92 26.20 14.92 -13.66
N ASP A 93 27.10 14.22 -12.98
CA ASP A 93 27.18 12.76 -12.93
C ASP A 93 26.44 12.19 -11.69
N PHE A 94 25.79 13.06 -10.89
CA PHE A 94 25.03 12.66 -9.71
C PHE A 94 23.83 11.78 -10.08
N GLU A 95 23.74 10.62 -9.42
CA GLU A 95 22.59 9.73 -9.45
C GLU A 95 22.04 9.52 -8.03
N ALA A 96 20.72 9.38 -7.93
CA ALA A 96 20.08 8.97 -6.68
C ALA A 96 20.39 7.49 -6.40
N VAL A 97 20.39 7.09 -5.12
CA VAL A 97 20.67 5.71 -4.69
C VAL A 97 19.70 4.71 -5.35
N ILE A 98 18.45 5.11 -5.53
CA ILE A 98 17.43 4.33 -6.24
C ILE A 98 16.83 5.21 -7.34
N ARG A 99 16.34 4.57 -8.41
CA ARG A 99 15.67 5.26 -9.53
C ARG A 99 14.66 6.29 -9.03
N VAL A 100 14.77 7.52 -9.54
CA VAL A 100 13.79 8.57 -9.27
C VAL A 100 12.55 8.32 -10.12
N MET A 101 11.39 8.23 -9.47
CA MET A 101 10.12 8.02 -10.18
C MET A 101 9.71 9.24 -11.00
N PRO A 102 9.06 9.05 -12.18
CA PRO A 102 8.77 10.09 -13.16
C PRO A 102 7.53 10.91 -12.78
N HIS A 103 7.56 11.55 -11.60
CA HIS A 103 6.54 12.47 -11.14
C HIS A 103 7.18 13.57 -10.30
N SER A 104 6.48 14.70 -10.15
CA SER A 104 6.99 15.88 -9.44
C SER A 104 7.40 15.57 -7.99
N GLU A 105 8.29 16.41 -7.46
CA GLU A 105 8.96 16.24 -6.18
C GLU A 105 7.99 16.41 -5.01
N TYR A 106 7.21 17.48 -4.99
CA TYR A 106 6.54 17.94 -3.77
C TYR A 106 5.03 17.72 -3.78
N PRO A 107 4.42 17.19 -2.69
CA PRO A 107 5.05 16.68 -1.47
C PRO A 107 5.52 15.22 -1.63
N SER A 108 6.19 14.67 -0.60
CA SER A 108 6.63 13.27 -0.60
C SER A 108 5.46 12.30 -0.42
N GLY A 109 5.17 11.51 -1.47
CA GLY A 109 4.15 10.46 -1.44
C GLY A 109 4.50 9.33 -0.46
N SER A 110 5.76 8.89 -0.45
CA SER A 110 6.25 7.88 0.50
C SER A 110 6.08 8.33 1.96
N ALA A 111 6.40 9.58 2.26
CA ALA A 111 6.20 10.14 3.61
C ALA A 111 4.71 10.14 4.00
N SER A 112 3.84 10.47 3.06
CA SER A 112 2.38 10.46 3.23
C SER A 112 1.87 9.04 3.52
N ILE A 113 2.24 8.06 2.69
CA ILE A 113 1.83 6.66 2.85
C ILE A 113 2.31 6.09 4.19
N CYS A 114 3.59 6.29 4.55
CA CYS A 114 4.12 5.77 5.80
C CYS A 114 3.54 6.44 7.05
N LYS A 115 3.14 7.72 6.97
CA LYS A 115 2.33 8.37 8.02
C LYS A 115 0.97 7.70 8.14
N ALA A 116 0.30 7.46 7.01
CA ALA A 116 -1.02 6.84 6.98
C ALA A 116 -0.99 5.42 7.56
N TYR A 117 0.01 4.59 7.19
CA TYR A 117 0.23 3.28 7.79
C TYR A 117 0.46 3.34 9.30
N ALA A 118 1.36 4.20 9.77
CA ALA A 118 1.69 4.31 11.18
C ALA A 118 0.49 4.76 12.01
N ASP A 119 -0.24 5.77 11.54
CA ASP A 119 -1.44 6.27 12.21
C ASP A 119 -2.57 5.25 12.23
N PHE A 120 -2.81 4.57 11.09
CA PHE A 120 -3.85 3.55 11.00
C PHE A 120 -3.51 2.35 11.88
N ALA A 121 -2.26 1.88 11.87
CA ALA A 121 -1.82 0.79 12.72
C ALA A 121 -2.07 1.10 14.20
N ARG A 122 -1.69 2.31 14.65
CA ARG A 122 -1.95 2.77 16.03
C ARG A 122 -3.43 2.87 16.35
N ALA A 123 -4.22 3.50 15.48
CA ALA A 123 -5.67 3.63 15.68
C ALA A 123 -6.38 2.27 15.71
N TYR A 124 -5.94 1.34 14.85
CA TYR A 124 -6.43 -0.02 14.81
C TYR A 124 -6.14 -0.75 16.12
N THR A 125 -4.86 -0.83 16.52
CA THR A 125 -4.49 -1.59 17.73
C THR A 125 -5.08 -0.99 18.99
N GLU A 126 -5.10 0.34 19.12
CA GLU A 126 -5.78 1.03 20.23
C GLU A 126 -7.28 0.67 20.26
N GLY A 127 -7.94 0.74 19.09
CA GLY A 127 -9.36 0.50 18.98
C GLY A 127 -9.79 -0.96 19.22
N VAL A 128 -8.88 -1.92 19.03
CA VAL A 128 -9.11 -3.35 19.34
C VAL A 128 -8.45 -3.81 20.64
N GLY A 129 -7.85 -2.88 21.42
CA GLY A 129 -7.25 -3.19 22.72
C GLY A 129 -5.95 -4.00 22.65
N LEU A 130 -5.16 -3.82 21.59
CA LEU A 130 -3.84 -4.45 21.40
C LEU A 130 -2.71 -3.46 21.69
N ASP A 131 -1.55 -4.01 22.06
CA ASP A 131 -0.32 -3.23 22.21
C ASP A 131 0.11 -2.56 20.89
N GLU A 132 0.91 -1.50 20.99
CA GLU A 132 1.45 -0.85 19.79
C GLU A 132 2.38 -1.82 19.03
N PRO A 133 2.20 -1.98 17.70
CA PRO A 133 2.95 -2.97 16.96
C PRO A 133 4.40 -2.52 16.74
N VAL A 134 5.32 -3.49 16.76
CA VAL A 134 6.76 -3.29 16.52
C VAL A 134 7.20 -4.06 15.27
N VAL A 135 7.81 -3.35 14.32
CA VAL A 135 8.29 -3.96 13.08
C VAL A 135 9.72 -4.47 13.26
N LYS A 136 9.88 -5.81 13.24
CA LYS A 136 11.19 -6.45 13.39
C LYS A 136 12.00 -6.40 12.09
N LYS A 137 13.11 -5.66 12.09
CA LYS A 137 14.13 -5.61 11.03
C LYS A 137 15.54 -5.72 11.62
N PRO A 138 16.58 -5.96 10.80
CA PRO A 138 17.96 -5.95 11.29
C PRO A 138 18.43 -4.59 11.84
N TRP A 139 17.76 -3.50 11.47
CA TRP A 139 17.94 -2.17 12.04
C TRP A 139 16.78 -1.81 12.97
N ASP A 140 17.02 -0.87 13.87
CA ASP A 140 16.08 -0.51 14.93
C ASP A 140 14.84 0.23 14.38
N ILE A 141 13.66 -0.26 14.72
CA ILE A 141 12.36 0.34 14.44
C ILE A 141 11.49 0.13 15.70
N PRO A 142 11.66 0.96 16.73
CA PRO A 142 11.08 0.69 18.05
C PRO A 142 9.55 0.81 18.10
N ASP A 143 8.96 1.65 17.24
CA ASP A 143 7.53 1.96 17.25
C ASP A 143 7.01 2.37 15.86
N MET A 144 5.70 2.62 15.74
CA MET A 144 5.11 3.08 14.47
C MET A 144 5.56 4.50 14.11
N LYS A 145 5.94 5.32 15.10
CA LYS A 145 6.52 6.64 14.86
C LYS A 145 7.86 6.53 14.13
N ALA A 146 8.68 5.52 14.42
CA ALA A 146 9.94 5.24 13.76
C ALA A 146 9.72 4.79 12.32
N ILE A 147 8.72 3.93 12.03
CA ILE A 147 8.33 3.60 10.66
C ILE A 147 8.06 4.86 9.85
N ARG A 148 7.24 5.77 10.38
CA ARG A 148 6.94 7.05 9.71
C ARG A 148 8.21 7.86 9.48
N LEU A 149 8.98 8.12 10.53
CA LEU A 149 10.14 9.01 10.49
C LEU A 149 11.22 8.49 9.54
N GLN A 150 11.64 7.24 9.72
CA GLN A 150 12.68 6.63 8.89
C GLN A 150 12.23 6.47 7.43
N CYS A 151 10.94 6.21 7.17
CA CYS A 151 10.42 6.17 5.81
C CYS A 151 10.55 7.53 5.10
N GLY A 152 10.24 8.64 5.79
CA GLY A 152 10.46 9.97 5.25
C GLY A 152 11.95 10.29 5.03
N GLU A 153 12.78 10.05 6.05
CA GLU A 153 14.22 10.28 5.99
C GLU A 153 14.91 9.46 4.90
N SER A 154 14.45 8.23 4.65
CA SER A 154 14.97 7.38 3.57
C SER A 154 14.88 8.04 2.18
N ARG A 155 13.97 8.99 2.00
CA ARG A 155 13.83 9.75 0.75
C ARG A 155 14.92 10.80 0.58
N LEU A 156 15.47 11.30 1.69
CA LEU A 156 16.61 12.20 1.72
C LEU A 156 17.90 11.40 1.54
N TRP A 157 18.06 10.31 2.30
CA TRP A 157 19.23 9.42 2.19
C TRP A 157 19.40 8.87 0.78
N GLY A 158 18.28 8.59 0.10
CA GLY A 158 18.30 8.11 -1.28
C GLY A 158 18.41 9.20 -2.35
N GLY A 159 18.49 10.49 -2.00
CA GLY A 159 18.63 11.59 -2.96
C GLY A 159 17.38 11.91 -3.80
N MET A 160 16.19 11.49 -3.34
CA MET A 160 14.96 11.55 -4.14
C MET A 160 14.08 12.77 -3.82
N HIS A 161 14.22 13.34 -2.63
CA HIS A 161 13.38 14.43 -2.13
C HIS A 161 14.20 15.51 -1.41
N PHE A 162 13.66 16.73 -1.36
CA PHE A 162 14.16 17.80 -0.51
C PHE A 162 13.62 17.67 0.92
N PRO A 163 14.35 18.14 1.94
CA PRO A 163 13.92 18.06 3.35
C PRO A 163 12.51 18.60 3.60
N ALA A 164 12.13 19.70 2.96
CA ALA A 164 10.80 20.31 3.12
C ALA A 164 9.63 19.44 2.60
N SER A 165 9.90 18.50 1.69
CA SER A 165 8.89 17.63 1.08
C SER A 165 8.36 16.57 2.05
N ILE A 166 9.17 16.20 3.05
CA ILE A 166 8.85 15.18 4.05
C ILE A 166 7.77 15.64 5.04
N PRO A 167 7.96 16.73 5.82
CA PRO A 167 6.93 17.22 6.73
C PRO A 167 5.67 17.68 5.99
N ALA A 168 5.81 18.17 4.76
CA ALA A 168 4.65 18.47 3.91
C ALA A 168 3.81 17.21 3.62
N GLY A 169 4.45 16.09 3.29
CA GLY A 169 3.80 14.79 3.11
C GLY A 169 3.06 14.34 4.37
N TYR A 170 3.65 14.50 5.56
CA TYR A 170 2.97 14.18 6.81
C TYR A 170 1.74 15.06 7.07
N LYS A 171 1.86 16.36 6.81
CA LYS A 171 0.81 17.34 7.09
C LYS A 171 -0.43 17.12 6.23
N ILE A 172 -0.27 16.75 4.95
CA ILE A 172 -1.42 16.59 4.04
C ILE A 172 -2.30 15.38 4.35
N VAL A 173 -1.80 14.42 5.14
CA VAL A 173 -2.54 13.20 5.54
C VAL A 173 -2.78 13.14 7.04
N GLU A 174 -2.66 14.26 7.75
CA GLU A 174 -2.92 14.32 9.18
C GLU A 174 -4.36 13.87 9.49
N GLY A 175 -4.50 12.94 10.45
CA GLY A 175 -5.79 12.37 10.84
C GLY A 175 -6.31 11.25 9.93
N MET A 176 -5.69 11.00 8.77
CA MET A 176 -6.17 10.02 7.79
C MET A 176 -6.17 8.59 8.33
N GLY A 177 -5.18 8.21 9.15
CA GLY A 177 -5.16 6.88 9.76
C GLY A 177 -6.35 6.62 10.69
N LYS A 178 -6.76 7.64 11.47
CA LYS A 178 -7.96 7.56 12.32
C LYS A 178 -9.23 7.47 11.47
N LEU A 179 -9.35 8.28 10.42
CA LEU A 179 -10.49 8.21 9.51
C LEU A 179 -10.62 6.84 8.84
N GLY A 180 -9.50 6.23 8.45
CA GLY A 180 -9.48 4.87 7.93
C GLY A 180 -9.97 3.84 8.94
N TYR A 181 -9.52 3.94 10.19
CA TYR A 181 -10.01 3.08 11.28
C TYR A 181 -11.52 3.27 11.55
N ASP A 182 -11.97 4.52 11.66
CA ASP A 182 -13.39 4.85 11.86
C ASP A 182 -14.24 4.26 10.72
N ARG A 183 -13.74 4.33 9.47
CA ARG A 183 -14.43 3.80 8.30
C ARG A 183 -14.55 2.28 8.31
N ILE A 184 -13.51 1.53 8.67
CA ILE A 184 -13.62 0.06 8.75
C ILE A 184 -14.53 -0.38 9.88
N LYS A 185 -14.59 0.36 10.99
CA LYS A 185 -15.55 0.11 12.08
C LYS A 185 -16.99 0.32 11.61
N GLU A 186 -17.23 1.39 10.83
CA GLU A 186 -18.53 1.64 10.21
C GLU A 186 -18.92 0.51 9.25
N ILE A 187 -17.99 0.06 8.40
CA ILE A 187 -18.21 -1.06 7.45
C ILE A 187 -18.52 -2.36 8.19
N GLY A 188 -17.82 -2.64 9.29
CA GLY A 188 -18.11 -3.79 10.15
C GLY A 188 -19.53 -3.73 10.71
N ASN A 189 -20.09 -2.55 11.01
CA ASN A 189 -21.49 -2.42 11.43
C ASN A 189 -21.91 -3.38 12.58
N GLY A 190 -20.97 -3.72 13.47
CA GLY A 190 -21.18 -4.66 14.58
C GLY A 190 -21.29 -6.14 14.18
N SER A 191 -20.89 -6.51 12.96
CA SER A 191 -20.72 -7.91 12.58
C SER A 191 -19.68 -8.60 13.46
N ASN A 192 -19.92 -9.90 13.69
CA ASN A 192 -19.05 -10.78 14.46
C ASN A 192 -18.83 -12.07 13.64
N PHE A 193 -18.36 -11.96 12.41
CA PHE A 193 -17.92 -13.11 11.61
C PHE A 193 -16.64 -13.70 12.22
N THR A 194 -16.84 -14.44 13.31
CA THR A 194 -15.81 -15.13 14.10
C THR A 194 -15.21 -16.35 13.38
N SER A 195 -15.41 -16.49 12.07
CA SER A 195 -14.85 -17.61 11.31
C SER A 195 -13.32 -17.49 11.33
N LYS A 196 -12.68 -18.25 12.22
CA LYS A 196 -11.23 -18.39 12.26
C LYS A 196 -10.79 -19.29 11.11
N TRP A 197 -9.67 -18.94 10.48
CA TRP A 197 -9.14 -19.70 9.36
C TRP A 197 -8.74 -21.11 9.83
N GLN A 198 -9.51 -22.14 9.46
CA GLN A 198 -9.21 -23.53 9.81
C GLN A 198 -8.19 -24.11 8.83
N LYS A 199 -6.91 -24.06 9.19
CA LYS A 199 -5.86 -24.78 8.47
C LYS A 199 -6.01 -26.28 8.75
N GLY A 200 -6.77 -27.02 7.94
CA GLY A 200 -6.72 -28.49 7.98
C GLY A 200 -8.01 -29.29 7.85
N ILE A 201 -9.19 -28.70 7.60
CA ILE A 201 -10.23 -29.53 6.96
C ILE A 201 -9.89 -29.52 5.48
N GLY A 202 -8.95 -30.39 5.09
CA GLY A 202 -8.77 -30.72 3.69
C GLY A 202 -10.17 -31.00 3.16
N ARG A 203 -10.67 -30.17 2.25
CA ARG A 203 -11.83 -30.54 1.46
C ARG A 203 -11.45 -31.91 0.94
N ARG A 204 -12.10 -32.99 1.42
CA ARG A 204 -12.15 -34.22 0.66
C ARG A 204 -12.54 -33.72 -0.72
N ARG A 205 -11.65 -33.86 -1.71
CA ARG A 205 -12.06 -33.68 -3.10
C ARG A 205 -13.37 -34.48 -3.18
N PRO A 206 -14.50 -33.87 -3.58
CA PRO A 206 -15.72 -34.63 -3.79
C PRO A 206 -15.29 -35.85 -4.60
N ASN A 207 -15.60 -37.05 -4.10
CA ASN A 207 -15.27 -38.26 -4.82
C ASN A 207 -15.77 -38.05 -6.25
N ASN A 208 -14.85 -38.09 -7.21
CA ASN A 208 -15.10 -37.71 -8.59
C ASN A 208 -15.90 -38.82 -9.32
N SER A 209 -16.93 -39.39 -8.68
CA SER A 209 -17.88 -40.29 -9.32
C SER A 209 -19.00 -39.56 -10.07
N LEU A 210 -19.03 -38.21 -10.01
CA LEU A 210 -20.00 -37.39 -10.75
C LEU A 210 -19.41 -36.66 -11.96
N CYS A 211 -18.10 -36.73 -12.21
CA CYS A 211 -17.47 -36.16 -13.41
C CYS A 211 -17.35 -37.17 -14.55
N GLY A 212 -18.20 -38.21 -14.55
CA GLY A 212 -18.09 -39.36 -15.44
C GLY A 212 -19.41 -39.89 -15.98
N GLN A 213 -20.47 -39.07 -16.10
CA GLN A 213 -21.63 -39.40 -16.94
C GLN A 213 -22.20 -38.11 -17.54
N ARG A 214 -21.59 -37.67 -18.64
CA ARG A 214 -22.20 -36.69 -19.55
C ARG A 214 -23.14 -37.49 -20.45
N THR A 215 -24.44 -37.47 -20.15
CA THR A 215 -25.45 -37.91 -21.13
C THR A 215 -25.82 -36.72 -21.98
N ASP A 216 -25.64 -36.84 -23.29
CA ASP A 216 -25.74 -35.79 -24.31
C ASP A 216 -27.17 -35.21 -24.53
N SER A 217 -28.10 -35.37 -23.60
CA SER A 217 -29.51 -35.03 -23.78
C SER A 217 -29.93 -33.65 -23.25
N ASN A 218 -29.08 -32.91 -22.53
CA ASN A 218 -29.49 -31.65 -21.86
C ASN A 218 -29.04 -30.35 -22.55
N ASN A 219 -28.29 -30.40 -23.66
CA ASN A 219 -27.81 -29.17 -24.30
C ASN A 219 -28.88 -28.44 -25.13
N ALA A 220 -29.93 -29.13 -25.61
CA ALA A 220 -30.99 -28.49 -26.39
C ALA A 220 -31.91 -27.58 -25.56
N ALA A 221 -32.14 -27.91 -24.28
CA ALA A 221 -33.08 -27.17 -23.43
C ALA A 221 -32.48 -25.89 -22.80
N ILE A 222 -31.15 -25.77 -22.77
CA ILE A 222 -30.46 -24.61 -22.18
C ILE A 222 -30.32 -23.47 -23.21
N GLU A 223 -30.13 -23.78 -24.49
CA GLU A 223 -30.02 -22.76 -25.54
C GLU A 223 -31.36 -22.05 -25.84
N GLU A 224 -32.49 -22.71 -25.61
CA GLU A 224 -33.82 -22.10 -25.82
C GLU A 224 -34.20 -21.12 -24.71
N LYS A 225 -33.78 -21.37 -23.45
CA LYS A 225 -34.03 -20.45 -22.33
C LYS A 225 -33.14 -19.19 -22.32
N ALA A 226 -31.97 -19.24 -22.95
CA ALA A 226 -31.08 -18.08 -23.04
C ALA A 226 -31.57 -17.00 -24.02
N ARG A 227 -32.47 -17.34 -24.96
CA ARG A 227 -33.04 -16.37 -25.93
C ARG A 227 -34.29 -15.62 -25.45
N ALA A 228 -34.84 -15.96 -24.28
CA ALA A 228 -36.14 -15.44 -23.82
C ALA A 228 -36.09 -14.52 -22.59
N ALA A 229 -34.91 -14.14 -22.08
CA ALA A 229 -34.81 -13.27 -20.91
C ALA A 229 -34.81 -11.78 -21.32
N PRO A 230 -35.79 -10.95 -20.91
CA PRO A 230 -35.76 -9.52 -21.15
C PRO A 230 -34.71 -8.83 -20.28
N ALA A 231 -33.99 -7.88 -20.88
CA ALA A 231 -32.97 -7.06 -20.25
C ALA A 231 -33.61 -5.85 -19.54
N GLU A 232 -33.94 -5.99 -18.26
CA GLU A 232 -34.11 -4.85 -17.35
C GLU A 232 -33.36 -5.11 -16.05
N VAL A 233 -32.13 -4.60 -15.98
CA VAL A 233 -31.39 -4.45 -14.72
C VAL A 233 -31.26 -2.96 -14.48
N SER A 234 -31.73 -2.51 -13.31
CA SER A 234 -31.85 -1.10 -12.96
C SER A 234 -30.50 -0.37 -12.92
N SER A 235 -30.52 0.91 -13.26
CA SER A 235 -29.33 1.76 -13.44
C SER A 235 -28.50 1.99 -12.17
N SER A 236 -29.00 1.67 -10.98
CA SER A 236 -28.28 1.81 -9.71
C SER A 236 -27.29 0.68 -9.44
N GLU A 237 -27.57 -0.55 -9.90
CA GLU A 237 -26.68 -1.71 -9.69
C GLU A 237 -25.45 -1.69 -10.62
N GLN A 238 -25.57 -1.08 -11.81
CA GLN A 238 -24.43 -0.90 -12.72
C GLN A 238 -23.37 0.06 -12.19
N ILE A 239 -23.72 0.99 -11.31
CA ILE A 239 -22.79 1.97 -10.74
C ILE A 239 -21.89 1.32 -9.67
N TYR A 240 -22.44 0.40 -8.86
CA TYR A 240 -21.70 -0.27 -7.78
C TYR A 240 -20.74 -1.37 -8.27
N LEU A 241 -21.11 -2.11 -9.32
CA LEU A 241 -20.24 -3.13 -9.92
C LEU A 241 -19.10 -2.51 -10.73
N ARG A 242 -19.32 -1.34 -11.35
CA ARG A 242 -18.26 -0.61 -12.05
C ARG A 242 -17.25 0.02 -11.09
N SER A 243 -17.67 0.56 -9.95
CA SER A 243 -16.74 1.17 -8.97
C SER A 243 -15.85 0.13 -8.30
N SER A 244 -16.38 -1.06 -8.00
CA SER A 244 -15.67 -2.12 -7.28
C SER A 244 -14.62 -2.84 -8.14
N LEU A 245 -14.91 -3.04 -9.45
CA LEU A 245 -13.92 -3.58 -10.39
C LEU A 245 -12.82 -2.55 -10.72
N GLN A 246 -13.16 -1.26 -10.72
CA GLN A 246 -12.22 -0.17 -11.03
C GLN A 246 -11.22 0.07 -9.90
N VAL A 247 -11.60 -0.18 -8.63
CA VAL A 247 -10.68 -0.17 -7.47
C VAL A 247 -9.66 -1.31 -7.55
N TYR A 248 -10.04 -2.51 -7.98
CA TYR A 248 -9.12 -3.64 -8.15
C TYR A 248 -8.18 -3.49 -9.37
N LEU A 249 -8.67 -2.92 -10.48
CA LEU A 249 -7.84 -2.67 -11.66
C LEU A 249 -6.88 -1.48 -11.48
N MET A 250 -7.25 -0.45 -10.72
CA MET A 250 -6.33 0.67 -10.45
C MET A 250 -5.26 0.33 -9.41
N SER A 251 -5.55 -0.48 -8.40
CA SER A 251 -4.52 -1.01 -7.49
C SER A 251 -3.54 -1.94 -8.21
N ALA A 252 -4.00 -2.75 -9.18
CA ALA A 252 -3.14 -3.55 -10.04
C ALA A 252 -2.31 -2.70 -11.04
N LEU A 253 -2.86 -1.64 -11.63
CA LEU A 253 -2.13 -0.76 -12.55
C LEU A 253 -1.11 0.14 -11.85
N VAL A 254 -1.40 0.54 -10.61
CA VAL A 254 -0.40 1.13 -9.73
C VAL A 254 0.73 0.10 -9.56
N TRP A 255 0.43 -1.15 -9.19
CA TRP A 255 1.42 -2.23 -8.99
C TRP A 255 2.22 -2.68 -10.24
N PHE A 256 1.68 -2.58 -11.46
CA PHE A 256 2.39 -2.95 -12.69
C PHE A 256 3.48 -1.94 -13.14
N CYS A 257 3.69 -0.86 -12.38
CA CYS A 257 4.82 0.06 -12.52
C CYS A 257 5.76 0.08 -11.29
N PHE A 258 5.65 -0.90 -10.38
CA PHE A 258 6.58 -1.11 -9.25
C PHE A 258 7.51 -2.30 -9.47
#